data_AF-A0A9E2IC65-F1
#
_entry.id   AF-A0A9E2IC65-F1
#
_cell.length_a   1.000
_cell.length_b   1.000
_cell.length_c   1.000
_cell.angle_alpha   90.00
_cell.angle_beta   90.00
_cell.angle_gamma   90.00
#
_symmetry.space_group_name_H-M   'P 1'
#
loop_
_entity.id
_entity.type
_entity.pdbx_description
1 polymer ?
#
loop_
_entity_poly.entity_id
_entity_poly.type
_entity_poly.pdbx_seq_one_letter_code
_entity_poly.pdbx_strand_id
1 'polypeptide(L)' 'MLFSAPVKTSIGFHLDGIIWDNRAPLAVINDEVVGIGDKVGTNTIVEIRPDMVVLNDGTKNIELNLNQ' A
#
# COMPACT_ATOMS: atom_id res chain seq x y z
N MET A 1 22.06 31.11 -3.14
CA MET A 1 20.89 30.57 -2.39
C MET A 1 20.61 29.20 -2.97
N LEU A 2 20.94 28.13 -2.25
CA LEU A 2 20.69 26.76 -2.71
C LEU A 2 19.33 26.35 -2.13
N PHE A 3 18.28 26.40 -2.93
CA PHE A 3 17.01 25.78 -2.58
C PHE A 3 17.13 24.30 -2.92
N SER A 4 17.48 23.46 -1.93
CA SER A 4 17.23 22.03 -2.04
C SER A 4 15.72 21.85 -2.02
N ALA A 5 15.12 21.54 -3.17
CA ALA A 5 13.75 21.05 -3.18
C ALA A 5 13.67 19.84 -2.23
N PRO A 6 12.63 19.70 -1.40
CA PRO A 6 12.45 18.48 -0.63
C PRO A 6 12.43 17.34 -1.64
N VAL A 7 13.37 16.40 -1.52
CA VAL A 7 13.27 15.12 -2.22
C VAL A 7 11.89 14.60 -1.85
N LYS A 8 10.99 14.48 -2.84
CA LYS A 8 9.81 13.63 -2.71
C LYS A 8 10.40 12.24 -2.51
N THR A 9 10.68 11.89 -1.27
CA THR A 9 11.02 10.54 -0.90
C THR A 9 9.76 9.78 -1.24
N SER A 10 9.77 9.10 -2.39
CA SER A 10 8.82 8.04 -2.66
C SER A 10 9.12 7.00 -1.60
N ILE A 11 8.50 7.14 -0.43
CA ILE A 11 8.48 6.09 0.57
C ILE A 11 7.81 4.94 -0.15
N GLY A 12 8.61 3.96 -0.57
CA GLY A 12 8.11 2.77 -1.23
C GLY A 12 7.13 2.10 -0.27
N PHE A 13 6.01 1.63 -0.78
CA PHE A 13 5.17 0.76 0.01
C PHE A 13 5.84 -0.61 0.09
N HIS A 14 6.05 -1.11 1.30
CA HIS A 14 6.46 -2.48 1.55
C HIS A 14 5.28 -3.25 2.11
N LEU A 15 5.00 -4.42 1.54
CA LEU A 15 3.94 -5.30 2.00
C LEU A 15 4.56 -6.33 2.94
N ASP A 16 4.37 -6.13 4.24
CA ASP A 16 4.98 -6.94 5.29
C ASP A 16 4.19 -8.24 5.55
N GLY A 17 2.89 -8.23 5.26
CA GLY A 17 2.01 -9.34 5.60
C GLY A 17 0.62 -9.23 5.03
N ILE A 18 -0.06 -10.38 4.96
CA ILE A 18 -1.48 -10.47 4.61
C ILE A 18 -2.16 -11.38 5.62
N ILE A 19 -3.26 -10.89 6.20
CA ILE A 19 -4.17 -11.68 7.02
C ILE A 19 -5.40 -11.96 6.14
N TRP A 20 -5.43 -13.17 5.59
CA TRP A 20 -6.47 -13.57 4.66
C TRP A 20 -7.75 -14.03 5.38
N ASP A 21 -8.87 -13.36 5.07
CA ASP A 21 -10.22 -13.79 5.42
C ASP A 21 -11.15 -13.49 4.23
N ASN A 22 -12.06 -14.41 3.90
CA ASN A 22 -12.93 -14.27 2.72
C ASN A 22 -13.99 -13.16 2.84
N ARG A 23 -14.19 -12.57 4.03
CA ARG A 23 -15.15 -11.49 4.27
C ARG A 23 -14.47 -10.16 4.58
N ALA A 24 -13.36 -10.19 5.30
CA ALA A 24 -12.64 -9.00 5.75
C ALA A 24 -11.11 -9.23 5.70
N PRO A 25 -10.52 -9.29 4.50
CA PRO A 25 -9.07 -9.43 4.37
C PRO A 25 -8.36 -8.16 4.87
N LEU A 26 -7.18 -8.33 5.47
CA LEU A 26 -6.32 -7.25 5.93
C LEU A 26 -4.90 -7.41 5.38
N ALA A 27 -4.21 -6.30 5.21
CA ALA A 27 -2.81 -6.24 4.83
C ALA A 27 -1.99 -5.49 5.88
N VAL A 28 -0.71 -5.81 5.98
CA VAL A 28 0.26 -5.04 6.75
C VAL A 28 1.17 -4.33 5.75
N ILE A 29 1.09 -3.01 5.69
CA ILE A 29 1.91 -2.19 4.79
C ILE A 29 2.69 -1.18 5.62
N ASN A 30 4.02 -1.24 5.57
CA ASN A 30 4.90 -0.41 6.38
C ASN A 30 4.53 -0.45 7.88
N ASP A 31 4.37 -1.65 8.43
CA ASP A 31 3.92 -1.93 9.81
C ASP A 31 2.48 -1.49 10.17
N GLU A 32 1.70 -0.98 9.20
CA GLU A 32 0.31 -0.55 9.42
C GLU A 32 -0.69 -1.60 8.92
N VAL A 33 -1.67 -1.96 9.76
CA VAL A 33 -2.75 -2.88 9.40
C VAL A 33 -3.88 -2.11 8.70
N VAL A 34 -4.17 -2.47 7.46
CA VAL A 34 -5.18 -1.80 6.62
C VAL A 34 -6.12 -2.79 5.92
N GLY A 35 -7.36 -2.35 5.69
CA GLY A 35 -8.37 -3.07 4.93
C GLY A 35 -8.72 -2.40 3.60
N ILE A 36 -9.61 -3.04 2.84
CA ILE A 36 -10.12 -2.47 1.58
C ILE A 36 -10.89 -1.18 1.87
N GLY A 37 -10.56 -0.12 1.12
CA GLY A 37 -11.13 1.22 1.29
C GLY A 37 -10.31 2.15 2.19
N ASP A 38 -9.39 1.60 3.00
CA ASP A 38 -8.48 2.41 3.82
C ASP A 38 -7.42 3.11 2.95
N LYS A 39 -6.78 4.12 3.55
CA LYS A 39 -5.71 4.87 2.90
C LYS A 39 -4.36 4.59 3.54
N VAL A 40 -3.35 4.41 2.70
CA VAL A 40 -1.93 4.44 3.10
C VAL A 40 -1.25 5.58 2.34
N GLY A 41 -0.89 6.64 3.07
CA GLY A 41 -0.44 7.89 2.46
C GLY A 41 -1.52 8.52 1.57
N THR A 42 -1.21 8.73 0.29
CA THR A 42 -2.16 9.26 -0.71
C THR A 42 -2.98 8.17 -1.43
N ASN A 43 -2.68 6.90 -1.17
CA ASN A 43 -3.18 5.78 -1.94
C ASN A 43 -4.30 5.08 -1.18
N THR A 44 -5.25 4.50 -1.92
CA THR A 44 -6.38 3.75 -1.35
C THR A 44 -6.20 2.27 -1.63
N ILE A 45 -6.47 1.41 -0.65
CA ILE A 45 -6.50 -0.04 -0.83
C ILE A 45 -7.77 -0.41 -1.60
N VAL A 46 -7.62 -1.01 -2.78
CA VAL A 46 -8.78 -1.37 -3.63
C VAL A 46 -9.00 -2.87 -3.71
N GLU A 47 -7.97 -3.68 -3.48
CA GLU A 47 -8.07 -5.14 -3.48
C GLU A 47 -6.99 -5.74 -2.57
N ILE A 48 -7.36 -6.77 -1.81
CA ILE A 48 -6.43 -7.62 -1.07
C ILE A 48 -6.68 -9.05 -1.55
N ARG A 49 -5.61 -9.76 -1.92
CA ARG A 49 -5.57 -11.17 -2.30
C ARG A 49 -4.63 -11.92 -1.36
N PRO A 50 -4.59 -13.26 -1.35
CA PRO A 50 -3.72 -14.01 -0.43
C PRO A 50 -2.22 -13.70 -0.54
N ASP A 51 -1.75 -13.19 -1.67
CA ASP A 51 -0.34 -12.96 -1.99
C ASP A 51 -0.03 -11.53 -2.47
N MET A 52 -1.05 -10.68 -2.60
CA MET A 52 -0.91 -9.37 -3.23
C MET A 52 -1.91 -8.35 -2.70
N VAL A 53 -1.53 -7.08 -2.71
CA VAL A 53 -2.41 -5.94 -2.45
C VAL A 53 -2.38 -4.98 -3.64
N VAL A 54 -3.54 -4.48 -4.04
CA VAL A 54 -3.67 -3.40 -5.04
C VAL A 54 -3.97 -2.09 -4.33
N LEU A 55 -3.13 -1.09 -4.58
CA LEU A 55 -3.32 0.30 -4.21
C LEU A 55 -3.75 1.11 -5.42
N ASN A 56 -4.54 2.17 -5.22
CA ASN A 56 -4.85 3.16 -6.24
C ASN A 56 -4.42 4.56 -5.79
N ASP A 57 -3.67 5.27 -6.63
CA ASP A 57 -3.18 6.63 -6.35
C ASP A 57 -4.13 7.76 -6.80
N GLY A 58 -5.33 7.41 -7.26
CA GLY A 58 -6.32 8.28 -7.91
C GLY A 58 -6.25 8.25 -9.43
N THR A 59 -5.19 7.71 -10.03
CA THR A 59 -4.98 7.64 -11.48
C THR A 59 -4.69 6.24 -12.00
N LYS A 60 -3.95 5.43 -11.23
CA LYS A 60 -3.53 4.08 -11.61
C LYS A 60 -3.47 3.15 -10.42
N ASN A 61 -3.45 1.86 -10.73
CA ASN A 61 -3.24 0.80 -9.77
C ASN A 61 -1.74 0.50 -9.60
N ILE A 62 -1.34 0.17 -8.38
CA ILE A 62 0.00 -0.25 -7.97
C ILE A 62 -0.16 -1.57 -7.25
N GLU A 63 0.55 -2.60 -7.71
CA GLU A 63 0.53 -3.94 -7.13
C GLU A 63 1.71 -4.11 -6.18
N LEU A 64 1.42 -4.56 -4.96
CA LEU A 64 2.42 -4.98 -3.98
C LEU A 64 2.31 -6.48 -3.80
N ASN A 65 3.40 -7.22 -4.02
CA ASN A 65 3.45 -8.66 -3.81
C ASN A 65 4.19 -8.98 -2.51
N LEU A 66 3.71 -9.99 -1.77
CA LEU A 66 4.25 -10.33 -0.44
C LEU A 66 5.69 -10.89 -0.49
N ASN A 67 6.13 -11.41 -1.64
CA ASN A 67 7.41 -12.12 -1.79
C ASN A 67 8.40 -11.39 -2.72
N GLN A 68 8.51 -10.05 -2.63
CA GLN A 68 9.46 -9.27 -3.44
C GLN A 68 10.80 -9.04 -2.74
#